data_AF-A0A645I9M5-F1
#
_entry.id   AF-A0A645I9M5-F1
#
_cell.length_a   1.000
_cell.length_b   1.000
_cell.length_c   1.000
_cell.angle_alpha   90.00
_cell.angle_beta   90.00
_cell.angle_gamma   90.00
#
_symmetry.space_group_name_H-M   'P 1'
#
loop_
_entity.id
_entity.type
_entity.pdbx_description
1 polymer ?
#
loop_
_entity_poly.entity_id
_entity_poly.type
_entity_poly.pdbx_seq_one_letter_code
_entity_poly.pdbx_strand_id
1 'polypeptide(L)' 'MCACQGIDLVGRKPSPVHAAILGHVRRYVPYYDRDREIRLDINAMNSIIRSGDLLRMIKEMIPDFE' A
#
# COMPACT_ATOMS: atom_id res chain seq x y z
N MET A 1 3.87 -1.14 4.63
CA MET A 1 4.99 -0.21 4.31
C MET A 1 6.15 -0.95 3.65
N CYS A 2 6.92 -1.76 4.38
CA CYS A 2 8.11 -2.44 3.83
C CYS A 2 7.80 -3.34 2.62
N ALA A 3 6.67 -4.06 2.64
CA ALA A 3 6.25 -4.86 1.48
C ALA A 3 6.01 -4.02 0.22
N CYS A 4 5.40 -2.84 0.34
CA CYS A 4 5.23 -1.92 -0.81
C CYS A 4 6.58 -1.48 -1.38
N GLN A 5 7.53 -1.13 -0.50
CA GLN A 5 8.90 -0.81 -0.91
C GLN A 5 9.58 -2.00 -1.58
N GLY A 6 9.38 -3.22 -1.06
CA GLY A 6 9.90 -4.44 -1.68
C GLY A 6 9.34 -4.66 -3.09
N ILE A 7 8.05 -4.41 -3.31
CA ILE A 7 7.45 -4.49 -4.65
C ILE A 7 8.08 -3.48 -5.61
N ASP A 8 8.28 -2.24 -5.17
CA ASP A 8 8.94 -1.21 -5.99
C ASP A 8 10.37 -1.61 -6.37
N LEU A 9 11.14 -2.15 -5.41
CA LEU A 9 12.53 -2.57 -5.63
C LEU A 9 12.65 -3.79 -6.56
N VAL A 10 11.70 -4.73 -6.48
CA VAL A 10 11.66 -5.90 -7.38
C VAL A 10 11.39 -5.47 -8.83
N GLY A 11 10.68 -4.35 -9.05
CA GLY A 11 10.45 -3.78 -10.38
C GLY A 11 9.62 -4.65 -11.32
N ARG A 12 8.99 -5.72 -10.81
CA ARG A 12 8.11 -6.61 -11.56
C ARG A 12 6.65 -6.20 -11.39
N LYS A 13 5.84 -6.48 -12.40
CA LYS A 13 4.39 -6.23 -12.34
C LYS A 13 3.75 -7.10 -11.25
N PRO A 14 3.18 -6.52 -10.19
CA PRO A 14 2.49 -7.29 -9.16
C PRO A 14 1.10 -7.72 -9.66
N SER A 15 0.43 -8.62 -8.93
CA SER A 15 -0.96 -8.98 -9.23
C SER A 15 -1.89 -7.75 -9.11
N PRO A 16 -3.08 -7.75 -9.73
CA PRO A 16 -3.98 -6.59 -9.72
C PRO A 16 -4.29 -6.05 -8.32
N VAL A 17 -4.56 -6.94 -7.36
CA VAL A 17 -4.83 -6.57 -5.96
C VAL A 17 -3.64 -5.86 -5.33
N HIS A 18 -2.43 -6.43 -5.48
CA HIS A 18 -1.21 -5.82 -4.96
C HIS A 18 -0.87 -4.49 -5.64
N ALA A 19 -1.13 -4.36 -6.95
CA ALA A 19 -0.97 -3.11 -7.69
C ALA A 19 -1.90 -2.01 -7.15
N ALA A 20 -3.16 -2.34 -6.87
CA ALA A 20 -4.13 -1.41 -6.30
C ALA A 20 -3.74 -0.96 -4.89
N ILE A 21 -3.29 -1.89 -4.03
CA ILE A 21 -2.78 -1.58 -2.69
C ILE A 21 -1.55 -0.67 -2.78
N LEU A 22 -0.58 -1.01 -3.63
CA LEU A 22 0.63 -0.22 -3.83
C LEU A 22 0.28 1.20 -4.28
N GLY A 23 -0.59 1.33 -5.29
CA GLY A 23 -1.06 2.63 -5.78
C GLY A 23 -1.75 3.46 -4.70
N HIS A 24 -2.63 2.83 -3.92
CA HIS A 24 -3.29 3.51 -2.79
C HIS A 24 -2.28 3.99 -1.75
N VAL A 25 -1.34 3.14 -1.33
CA VAL A 25 -0.31 3.49 -0.35
C VAL A 25 0.58 4.62 -0.84
N ARG A 26 0.99 4.61 -2.12
CA ARG A 26 1.91 5.62 -2.69
C ARG A 26 1.33 7.03 -2.79
N ARG A 27 0.01 7.19 -2.65
CA ARG A 27 -0.63 8.51 -2.52
C ARG A 27 -0.32 9.19 -1.18
N TYR A 28 0.03 8.43 -0.14
CA TYR A 28 0.23 8.93 1.22
C TYR A 28 1.63 8.65 1.76
N VAL A 29 2.26 7.57 1.31
CA VAL A 29 3.60 7.15 1.71
C VAL A 29 4.47 7.07 0.45
N PRO A 30 5.33 8.08 0.19
CA PRO A 30 6.18 8.12 -0.99
C PRO A 30 7.18 6.95 -1.03
N TYR A 31 7.68 6.63 -2.23
CA TYR A 31 8.81 5.70 -2.39
C TYR A 31 9.99 6.15 -1.52
N TYR A 32 10.68 5.19 -0.89
CA TYR A 32 11.80 5.48 -0.01
C TYR A 32 13.11 5.49 -0.81
N ASP A 33 13.40 6.62 -1.46
CA ASP A 33 14.57 6.86 -2.32
C ASP A 33 15.80 7.36 -1.55
N ARG A 34 15.57 8.16 -0.52
CA ARG A 34 16.59 8.71 0.37
C ARG A 34 16.12 8.64 1.81
N ASP A 35 17.09 8.62 2.72
CA ASP A 35 16.77 8.62 4.13
C ASP A 35 15.99 9.87 4.54
N ARG A 36 14.97 9.65 5.36
CA ARG A 36 14.08 10.67 5.90
C ARG A 36 13.51 10.21 7.23
N GLU A 37 12.80 11.10 7.92
CA GLU A 37 12.12 10.75 9.17
C GLU A 37 11.00 9.72 8.92
N ILE A 38 11.32 8.44 9.14
CA ILE A 38 10.41 7.31 8.85
C ILE A 38 9.14 7.31 9.72
N ARG A 39 9.16 7.99 10.87
CA ARG A 39 7.99 8.12 11.76
C ARG A 39 6.79 8.75 11.05
N LEU A 40 7.02 9.68 10.12
CA LEU A 40 5.95 10.32 9.35
C LEU A 40 5.26 9.32 8.41
N ASP A 41 6.04 8.48 7.74
CA ASP A 41 5.53 7.41 6.88
C ASP A 41 4.75 6.35 7.68
N ILE A 42 5.27 5.99 8.86
CA ILE A 42 4.60 5.06 9.78
C ILE A 42 3.24 5.64 10.23
N ASN A 43 3.18 6.92 10.57
CA ASN A 43 1.95 7.59 10.95
C ASN A 43 0.94 7.63 9.80
N ALA A 44 1.38 7.95 8.59
CA ALA A 44 0.54 7.92 7.39
C ALA A 44 0.00 6.51 7.12
N MET A 45 0.85 5.48 7.20
CA MET A 45 0.37 4.10 7.07
C MET A 45 -0.65 3.73 8.14
N ASN A 46 -0.41 4.10 9.40
CA ASN A 46 -1.34 3.82 10.48
C ASN A 46 -2.72 4.45 10.23
N SER A 47 -2.77 5.68 9.71
CA SER A 47 -4.02 6.33 9.31
C SER A 47 -4.72 5.58 8.17
N ILE A 48 -3.98 5.14 7.14
CA ILE A 48 -4.54 4.35 6.03
C ILE A 48 -5.13 3.04 6.54
N ILE A 49 -4.43 2.29 7.40
CA ILE A 49 -4.96 1.04 7.95
C ILE A 49 -6.23 1.28 8.77
N ARG A 50 -6.24 2.30 9.63
CA ARG A 50 -7.38 2.61 10.51
C ARG A 50 -8.60 3.17 9.78
N SER A 51 -8.43 3.77 8.59
CA SER A 51 -9.55 4.22 7.75
C SER A 51 -10.45 3.07 7.25
N GLY A 52 -9.89 1.85 7.19
CA GLY A 52 -10.54 0.69 6.58
C GLY A 52 -10.62 0.75 5.05
N ASP A 53 -10.06 1.78 4.41
CA ASP A 53 -10.15 2.01 2.95
C ASP A 53 -9.56 0.84 2.16
N LEU A 54 -8.40 0.33 2.59
CA LEU A 54 -7.76 -0.81 1.94
C LEU A 54 -8.65 -2.05 1.96
N LEU A 55 -9.31 -2.33 3.10
CA LEU A 55 -10.18 -3.49 3.22
C LEU A 55 -11.41 -3.36 2.31
N ARG A 56 -12.03 -2.17 2.26
CA ARG A 56 -13.17 -1.91 1.36
C ARG A 56 -12.77 -2.07 -0.11
N MET A 57 -11.66 -1.45 -0.51
CA MET A 57 -11.13 -1.54 -1.87
C MET A 57 -10.83 -2.99 -2.27
N ILE A 58 -10.23 -3.80 -1.40
CA ILE A 58 -9.92 -5.20 -1.71
C ILE A 58 -11.18 -6.04 -1.79
N LYS A 59 -12.18 -5.80 -0.92
CA LYS A 59 -13.47 -6.50 -0.97
C LYS A 59 -14.17 -6.36 -2.32
N GLU A 60 -14.09 -5.18 -2.94
CA GLU A 60 -14.67 -4.94 -4.27
C GLU A 60 -13.91 -5.66 -5.41
N MET A 61 -12.68 -6.11 -5.15
CA MET A 61 -11.83 -6.78 -6.15
C MET A 61 -11.87 -8.31 -6.07
N ILE A 62 -12.37 -8.86 -4.96
CA ILE A 62 -12.47 -10.30 -4.77
C ILE A 62 -13.90 -10.77 -5.12
N PRO A 63 -14.07 -11.99 -5.64
CA PRO A 63 -15.40 -12.57 -5.80
C PRO A 63 -16.10 -12.68 -4.44
N ASP A 64 -17.41 -12.47 -4.41
CA ASP A 64 -18.22 -12.91 -3.27
C ASP A 64 -18.25 -14.44 -3.27
N PHE A 65 -17.75 -15.03 -2.19
CA PHE A 65 -17.82 -16.45 -1.95
C PHE A 65 -18.96 -16.70 -0.97
N GLU A 66 -20.20 -16.65 -1.48
CA GLU A 66 -21.36 -17.22 -0.77
C GLU A 66 -21.29 -18.75 -0.75
#